data_AF-A0A349MI81-F1
#
_entry.id   AF-A0A349MI81-F1
#
_cell.length_a   1.000
_cell.length_b   1.000
_cell.length_c   1.000
_cell.angle_alpha   90.00
_cell.angle_beta   90.00
_cell.angle_gamma   90.00
#
_symmetry.space_group_name_H-M   'P 1'
#
loop_
_entity.id
_entity.type
_entity.pdbx_description
1 polymer ?
#
loop_
_entity_poly.entity_id
_entity_poly.type
_entity_poly.pdbx_seq_one_letter_code
_entity_poly.pdbx_strand_id
1 'polypeptide(L)'
;MTGDGVFAQYQRTSRTITGGRLVTLLAEDGETWLNLDTVKAIQSMASQAGATFVLIWDEETMAVQFRHNDPPAAAFQPIWPNHGLFIGTMKLMTV
;
A
#
# COMPACT_ATOMS: atom_id res chain seq x y z
N MET A 1 -13.39 38.00 1.58
CA MET A 1 -11.91 38.02 1.58
C MET A 1 -11.47 36.81 2.40
N THR A 2 -11.75 35.58 1.96
CA THR A 2 -11.17 34.81 0.84
C THR A 2 -9.75 34.36 1.14
N GLY A 3 -9.57 33.06 1.38
CA GLY A 3 -8.24 32.46 1.42
C GLY A 3 -8.06 31.04 2.00
N ASP A 4 -9.08 30.19 2.11
CA ASP A 4 -8.85 28.77 2.48
C ASP A 4 -8.53 27.94 1.22
N GLY A 5 -7.22 27.78 0.97
CA GLY A 5 -6.68 26.95 -0.09
C GLY A 5 -6.91 25.47 0.22
N VAL A 6 -7.82 24.87 -0.54
CA VAL A 6 -8.20 23.46 -0.49
C VAL A 6 -6.99 22.57 -0.82
N PHE A 7 -6.67 21.67 0.11
CA PHE A 7 -5.63 20.66 -0.01
C PHE A 7 -5.95 19.62 -1.09
N ALA A 8 -4.87 19.08 -1.67
CA ALA A 8 -4.80 18.22 -2.84
C ALA A 8 -5.96 17.22 -3.00
N GLN A 9 -6.51 17.23 -4.21
CA GLN A 9 -7.55 16.34 -4.69
C GLN A 9 -6.97 14.93 -4.87
N TYR A 10 -7.13 14.07 -3.86
CA TYR A 10 -6.81 12.64 -3.98
C TYR A 10 -7.64 12.02 -5.10
N GLN A 11 -7.01 11.71 -6.23
CA GLN A 11 -7.68 11.01 -7.33
C GLN A 11 -7.89 9.54 -6.93
N ARG A 12 -9.11 9.25 -6.47
CA ARG A 12 -9.60 7.91 -6.14
C ARG A 12 -9.77 7.08 -7.43
N THR A 13 -8.77 6.31 -7.84
CA THR A 13 -8.98 5.24 -8.84
C THR A 13 -9.56 3.99 -8.16
N SER A 14 -10.85 4.01 -7.80
CA SER A 14 -11.57 2.80 -7.42
C SER A 14 -12.32 2.23 -8.63
N ARG A 15 -11.75 1.22 -9.30
CA ARG A 15 -12.53 0.34 -10.19
C ARG A 15 -13.13 -0.76 -9.33
N THR A 16 -14.45 -0.74 -9.16
CA THR A 16 -15.19 -1.82 -8.49
C THR A 16 -15.12 -3.06 -9.37
N ILE A 17 -14.38 -4.08 -8.95
CA ILE A 17 -14.44 -5.41 -9.54
C ILE A 17 -15.28 -6.26 -8.59
N THR A 18 -16.32 -6.89 -9.12
CA THR A 18 -17.17 -7.86 -8.43
C THR A 18 -16.29 -8.98 -7.86
N GLY A 19 -15.95 -8.93 -6.57
CA GLY A 19 -15.02 -9.89 -5.94
C GLY A 19 -14.15 -9.36 -4.78
N GLY A 20 -14.29 -8.10 -4.39
CA GLY A 20 -13.52 -7.48 -3.29
C GLY A 20 -12.93 -6.13 -3.73
N ARG A 21 -12.78 -5.19 -2.80
CA ARG A 21 -12.15 -3.89 -3.07
C ARG A 21 -10.66 -4.13 -3.25
N LEU A 22 -10.15 -3.83 -4.45
CA LEU A 22 -8.72 -3.80 -4.71
C LEU A 22 -8.13 -2.56 -4.05
N VAL A 23 -7.07 -2.76 -3.27
CA VAL A 23 -6.33 -1.69 -2.59
C VAL A 23 -4.89 -1.75 -3.08
N THR A 24 -4.40 -0.67 -3.69
CA THR A 24 -2.98 -0.55 -4.04
C THR A 24 -2.41 0.56 -3.18
N LEU A 25 -1.51 0.18 -2.27
CA LEU A 25 -0.81 1.13 -1.42
C LEU A 25 0.49 1.52 -2.10
N LEU A 26 0.73 2.82 -2.16
CA LEU A 26 1.93 3.42 -2.74
C LEU A 26 2.66 4.14 -1.61
N ALA A 27 3.92 3.79 -1.39
CA ALA A 27 4.86 4.61 -0.65
C ALA A 27 5.65 5.37 -1.72
N GLU A 28 5.33 6.65 -1.94
CA GLU A 28 6.03 7.51 -2.90
C GLU A 28 7.03 8.43 -2.20
N ASP A 29 8.02 8.90 -2.96
CA ASP A 29 9.01 9.86 -2.45
C ASP A 29 8.34 11.20 -2.14
N GLY A 30 8.55 11.70 -0.92
CA GLY A 30 7.89 12.91 -0.41
C GLY A 30 6.56 12.69 0.31
N GLU A 31 5.97 11.49 0.26
CA GLU A 31 4.73 11.17 0.98
C GLU A 31 4.95 10.24 2.17
N THR A 32 5.67 9.13 1.97
CA THR A 32 5.94 8.17 3.04
C THR A 32 7.14 7.29 2.72
N TRP A 33 7.94 7.06 3.75
CA TRP A 33 9.14 6.24 3.66
C TRP A 33 9.06 5.07 4.64
N LEU A 34 9.43 3.88 4.17
CA LEU A 34 9.48 2.67 4.97
C LEU A 34 10.92 2.35 5.36
N ASN A 35 11.15 1.95 6.62
CA ASN A 35 12.45 1.43 7.02
C ASN A 35 12.61 -0.05 6.59
N LEU A 36 13.86 -0.55 6.64
CA LEU A 36 14.19 -1.91 6.22
C LEU A 36 13.41 -3.00 6.98
N ASP A 37 13.18 -2.82 8.28
CA ASP A 37 12.50 -3.83 9.10
C ASP A 37 11.02 -3.93 8.72
N THR A 38 10.36 -2.79 8.46
CA THR A 38 9.00 -2.74 7.93
C THR A 38 8.92 -3.39 6.55
N VAL A 39 9.86 -3.09 5.65
CA VAL A 39 9.90 -3.73 4.31
C VAL A 39 10.04 -5.25 4.43
N LYS A 40 10.95 -5.74 5.27
CA LYS A 40 11.14 -7.18 5.50
C LYS A 40 9.89 -7.84 6.09
N ALA A 41 9.23 -7.18 7.04
CA ALA A 41 7.98 -7.66 7.61
C ALA A 41 6.89 -7.79 6.54
N ILE A 42 6.72 -6.75 5.71
CA ILE A 42 5.74 -6.78 4.61
C ILE A 42 6.09 -7.87 3.59
N GLN A 43 7.36 -8.02 3.21
CA GLN A 43 7.81 -9.08 2.30
C GLN A 43 7.53 -10.48 2.88
N SER A 44 7.72 -10.66 4.19
CA SER A 44 7.38 -11.90 4.89
C SER A 44 5.88 -12.18 4.85
N MET A 45 5.04 -11.17 5.11
CA MET A 45 3.58 -11.31 4.99
C MET A 45 3.15 -11.62 3.55
N ALA A 46 3.74 -10.92 2.58
CA ALA A 46 3.47 -11.12 1.15
C ALA A 46 3.97 -12.47 0.62
N SER A 47 4.81 -13.21 1.35
CA SER A 47 5.22 -14.57 0.98
C SER A 47 4.20 -15.64 1.38
N GLN A 48 3.23 -15.30 2.24
CA GLN A 48 2.20 -16.20 2.74
C GLN A 48 0.95 -16.11 1.85
N ALA A 49 0.96 -16.82 0.72
CA ALA A 49 -0.16 -16.84 -0.21
C ALA A 49 -1.46 -17.34 0.47
N GLY A 50 -2.54 -16.58 0.32
CA GLY A 50 -3.86 -16.90 0.90
C GLY A 50 -4.01 -16.54 2.38
N ALA A 51 -2.98 -16.02 3.05
CA ALA A 51 -3.09 -15.53 4.42
C ALA A 51 -3.87 -14.20 4.45
N THR A 52 -4.84 -14.12 5.36
CA THR A 52 -5.63 -12.91 5.62
C THR A 52 -5.00 -12.09 6.73
N PHE A 53 -4.86 -10.79 6.49
CA PHE A 53 -4.32 -9.81 7.43
C PHE A 53 -5.35 -8.71 7.70
N VAL A 54 -5.17 -7.99 8.81
CA VAL A 54 -5.98 -6.82 9.13
C VAL A 54 -5.26 -5.58 8.63
N LEU A 55 -5.92 -4.81 7.76
CA LEU A 55 -5.51 -3.47 7.36
C LEU A 55 -6.35 -2.46 8.14
N ILE A 56 -5.67 -1.61 8.90
CA ILE A 56 -6.27 -0.42 9.51
C ILE A 56 -5.86 0.76 8.62
N TRP A 57 -6.83 1.43 8.03
CA TRP A 57 -6.62 2.58 7.16
C TRP A 57 -7.60 3.69 7.53
N ASP A 58 -7.07 4.83 7.96
CA ASP A 58 -7.84 5.90 8.61
C ASP A 58 -8.65 5.35 9.81
N GLU A 59 -9.97 5.40 9.72
CA GLU A 59 -10.91 4.87 10.73
C GLU A 59 -11.54 3.52 10.32
N GLU A 60 -11.16 2.99 9.15
CA GLU A 60 -11.67 1.72 8.62
C GLU A 60 -10.73 0.57 8.97
N THR A 61 -11.30 -0.53 9.45
CA THR A 61 -10.60 -1.81 9.63
C THR A 61 -11.15 -2.81 8.63
N MET A 62 -10.29 -3.40 7.80
CA MET A 62 -10.67 -4.35 6.76
C MET A 62 -9.75 -5.57 6.74
N ALA A 63 -10.33 -6.73 6.47
CA ALA A 63 -9.59 -7.96 6.23
C ALA A 63 -9.09 -7.97 4.77
N VAL A 64 -7.79 -8.19 4.57
CA VAL A 64 -7.14 -8.13 3.25
C VAL A 64 -6.23 -9.31 3.02
N GLN A 65 -6.01 -9.62 1.75
CA GLN A 65 -4.99 -10.57 1.28
C GLN A 65 -4.08 -9.91 0.26
N PHE A 66 -2.83 -10.36 0.20
CA PHE A 66 -1.91 -9.97 -0.87
C PHE A 66 -2.37 -10.57 -2.20
N ARG A 67 -2.41 -9.72 -3.24
CA ARG A 67 -2.88 -10.07 -4.57
C ARG A 67 -1.80 -10.81 -5.36
N HIS A 68 -1.75 -12.13 -5.20
CA HIS A 68 -0.74 -12.99 -5.84
C HIS A 68 -1.04 -13.36 -7.29
N ASN A 69 -2.30 -13.23 -7.73
CA ASN A 69 -2.70 -13.43 -9.13
C ASN A 69 -2.23 -12.31 -10.07
N ASP A 70 -1.68 -11.21 -9.52
CA ASP A 70 -1.07 -10.11 -10.25
C ASP A 70 0.30 -9.73 -9.64
N PRO A 71 1.34 -10.54 -9.88
CA PRO A 71 2.65 -10.34 -9.28
C PRO A 71 3.39 -9.09 -9.82
N PRO A 72 4.33 -8.51 -9.05
CA PRO A 72 4.61 -8.83 -7.66
C PRO A 72 3.50 -8.29 -6.74
N ALA A 73 3.12 -9.05 -5.71
CA ALA A 73 2.12 -8.63 -4.73
C ALA A 73 2.64 -7.49 -3.82
N ALA A 74 3.97 -7.41 -3.63
CA ALA A 74 4.64 -6.28 -3.02
C ALA A 74 6.01 -6.07 -3.69
N ALA A 75 6.38 -4.82 -3.94
CA ALA A 75 7.65 -4.44 -4.53
C ALA A 75 8.19 -3.18 -3.85
N PHE A 76 9.46 -3.21 -3.43
CA PHE A 76 10.11 -2.12 -2.72
C PHE A 76 11.48 -1.85 -3.31
N GLN A 77 11.88 -0.58 -3.29
CA GLN A 77 13.20 -0.14 -3.69
C GLN A 77 13.68 0.99 -2.75
N PRO A 78 15.00 1.12 -2.52
CA PRO A 78 15.54 2.27 -1.79
C PRO A 78 15.17 3.59 -2.47
N ILE A 79 14.90 4.64 -1.69
CA ILE A 79 14.70 6.00 -2.24
C ILE A 79 15.96 6.51 -2.95
N TRP A 80 17.13 6.18 -2.38
CA TRP A 80 18.45 6.47 -2.94
C TRP A 80 19.38 5.26 -2.77
N PRO A 81 20.38 5.10 -3.65
CA PRO A 81 21.41 4.08 -3.48
C PRO A 81 22.04 4.14 -2.08
N ASN A 82 22.17 2.98 -1.43
CA ASN A 82 22.73 2.83 -0.08
C ASN A 82 21.98 3.57 1.05
N HIS A 83 20.73 3.97 0.84
CA HIS A 83 19.89 4.57 1.89
C HIS A 83 19.08 3.52 2.66
N GLY A 84 18.76 3.80 3.93
CA GLY A 84 17.98 2.91 4.79
C GLY A 84 16.46 3.02 4.65
N LEU A 85 15.98 3.82 3.69
CA LEU A 85 14.56 4.12 3.49
C LEU A 85 14.11 3.67 2.10
N PHE A 86 12.87 3.21 2.04
CA PHE A 86 12.30 2.53 0.90
C PHE A 86 10.96 3.11 0.51
N ILE A 87 10.70 3.06 -0.79
CA ILE A 87 9.42 3.34 -1.45
C ILE A 87 8.97 2.08 -2.18
N GLY A 88 7.68 1.98 -2.51
CA GLY A 88 7.18 0.77 -3.11
C GLY A 88 5.67 0.67 -3.24
N THR A 89 5.24 -0.49 -3.70
CA THR A 89 3.84 -0.78 -3.97
C THR A 89 3.43 -2.07 -3.27
N MET A 90 2.21 -2.09 -2.74
CA MET A 90 1.56 -3.30 -2.22
C MET A 90 0.20 -3.46 -2.87
N LYS A 91 -0.05 -4.63 -3.44
CA LYS A 91 -1.33 -4.98 -4.06
C LYS A 91 -2.11 -5.87 -3.11
N LEU A 92 -3.24 -5.36 -2.64
CA LEU A 92 -4.13 -6.02 -1.70
C LEU A 92 -5.53 -6.18 -2.30
N MET A 93 -6.28 -7.13 -1.78
CA MET A 93 -7.71 -7.30 -2.05
C MET A 93 -8.44 -7.56 -0.73
N THR A 94 -9.60 -6.94 -0.53
CA THR A 94 -10.45 -7.29 0.63
C THR A 94 -11.03 -8.69 0.45
N VAL A 95 -11.15 -9.43 1.55
CA VAL A 95 -11.82 -10.74 1.59
C VAL A 95 -13.27 -10.64 2.05
#